data_AF-A0A1E2WT11-F1
#
_entry.id   AF-A0A1E2WT11-F1
#
_cell.length_a   1.000
_cell.length_b   1.000
_cell.length_c   1.000
_cell.angle_alpha   90.00
_cell.angle_beta   90.00
_cell.angle_gamma   90.00
#
_symmetry.space_group_name_H-M   'P 1'
#
loop_
_entity.id
_entity.type
_entity.pdbx_description
1 polymer ?
#
loop_
_entity_poly.entity_id
_entity_poly.type
_entity_poly.pdbx_seq_one_letter_code
_entity_poly.pdbx_strand_id
1 'polypeptide(L)'
;MFYFPAESFLQVYSLPLTAEVRFQNDYFSEYPQQIRVGSNRTAVSYIRKPGYYAIHYNQPSTVPSGAILQLNDGAIAVFPGEPNQSESGKLSPIYTVLPNGSLAVPTGLVFIRFTEGVDVDSQRELINRAGYEVAQTLSYAPHTAWLRAQSGNIADAIARIPQLEAIPNVENVEPQMLMERGLR
;
A
#
# COMPACT_ATOMS: atom_id res chain seq x y z
N MET A 1 -74.81 30.79 -3.70
CA MET A 1 -74.70 29.38 -4.14
C MET A 1 -73.27 29.20 -4.62
N PHE A 2 -72.37 28.78 -3.73
CA PHE A 2 -70.95 28.65 -4.02
C PHE A 2 -70.66 27.17 -4.31
N TYR A 3 -70.25 26.91 -5.53
CA TYR A 3 -69.85 25.60 -6.05
C TYR A 3 -68.34 25.48 -5.86
N PHE A 4 -67.87 24.53 -5.05
CA PHE A 4 -66.45 24.17 -4.98
C PHE A 4 -66.32 22.75 -5.55
N PRO A 5 -65.57 22.55 -6.64
CA PRO A 5 -65.31 21.21 -7.16
C PRO A 5 -64.22 20.53 -6.33
N ALA A 6 -64.37 19.23 -6.17
CA ALA A 6 -63.37 18.35 -5.60
C ALA A 6 -62.35 17.93 -6.67
N GLU A 7 -61.07 18.22 -6.46
CA GLU A 7 -59.92 17.53 -7.08
C GLU A 7 -58.79 17.55 -6.02
N SER A 8 -58.37 16.46 -5.39
CA SER A 8 -57.73 15.23 -5.91
C SER A 8 -56.35 15.48 -6.52
N PHE A 9 -55.30 15.75 -5.73
CA PHE A 9 -53.91 15.41 -6.11
C PHE A 9 -53.05 15.17 -4.86
N LEU A 10 -53.01 13.92 -4.37
CA LEU A 10 -51.86 13.44 -3.61
C LEU A 10 -50.80 13.00 -4.63
N GLN A 11 -49.83 13.87 -4.91
CA GLN A 11 -48.61 13.46 -5.61
C GLN A 11 -47.81 12.55 -4.67
N VAL A 12 -47.95 11.25 -4.91
CA VAL A 12 -47.04 10.24 -4.36
C VAL A 12 -45.68 10.47 -5.02
N TYR A 13 -44.76 11.12 -4.30
CA TYR A 13 -43.36 11.15 -4.68
C TYR A 13 -42.82 9.71 -4.60
N SER A 14 -42.78 9.04 -5.75
CA SER A 14 -41.98 7.82 -5.89
C SER A 14 -40.53 8.27 -6.00
N LEU A 15 -39.75 8.04 -4.94
CA LEU A 15 -38.29 8.12 -5.02
C LEU A 15 -37.84 7.20 -6.17
N PRO A 16 -36.95 7.65 -7.06
CA PRO A 16 -36.42 6.77 -8.08
C PRO A 16 -35.79 5.55 -7.40
N LEU A 17 -36.08 4.37 -7.95
CA LEU A 17 -35.47 3.10 -7.59
C LEU A 17 -33.98 3.34 -7.40
N THR A 18 -33.52 3.24 -6.16
CA THR A 18 -32.13 3.48 -5.79
C THR A 18 -31.31 2.60 -6.71
N ALA A 19 -30.56 3.21 -7.64
CA ALA A 19 -29.63 2.46 -8.46
C ALA A 19 -28.79 1.62 -7.50
N GLU A 20 -28.81 0.29 -7.67
CA GLU A 20 -27.96 -0.59 -6.88
C GLU A 20 -26.56 0.00 -6.92
N VAL A 21 -26.10 0.52 -5.78
CA VAL A 21 -24.71 0.88 -5.59
C VAL A 21 -24.00 -0.46 -5.63
N ARG A 22 -23.60 -0.88 -6.82
CA ARG A 22 -22.66 -1.98 -6.98
C ARG A 22 -21.42 -1.54 -6.22
N PHE A 23 -21.24 -2.07 -5.02
CA PHE A 23 -20.00 -1.95 -4.29
C PHE A 23 -18.93 -2.50 -5.23
N GLN A 24 -18.17 -1.58 -5.82
CA GLN A 24 -17.01 -1.93 -6.63
C GLN A 24 -16.06 -2.59 -5.63
N ASN A 25 -15.87 -3.92 -5.73
CA ASN A 25 -14.98 -4.64 -4.83
C ASN A 25 -13.60 -3.99 -4.90
N ASP A 26 -13.14 -3.45 -3.78
CA ASP A 26 -11.81 -2.89 -3.67
C ASP A 26 -10.80 -4.05 -3.69
N TYR A 27 -10.19 -4.27 -4.85
CA TYR A 27 -9.23 -5.35 -5.09
C TYR A 27 -8.06 -5.33 -4.09
N PHE A 28 -7.72 -4.15 -3.56
CA PHE A 28 -6.62 -3.95 -2.64
C PHE A 28 -7.08 -3.62 -1.21
N SER A 29 -8.28 -4.04 -0.82
CA SER A 29 -8.86 -3.79 0.52
C SER A 29 -7.98 -4.25 1.70
N GLU A 30 -7.10 -5.23 1.50
CA GLU A 30 -6.12 -5.68 2.51
C GLU A 30 -4.98 -4.68 2.73
N TYR A 31 -4.78 -3.75 1.80
CA TYR A 31 -3.75 -2.71 1.89
C TYR A 31 -4.32 -1.44 2.53
N PRO A 32 -3.58 -0.81 3.46
CA PRO A 32 -4.05 0.40 4.13
C PRO A 32 -4.22 1.57 3.15
N GLN A 33 -5.23 2.40 3.38
CA GLN A 33 -5.50 3.61 2.56
C GLN A 33 -4.38 4.64 2.67
N GLN A 34 -3.78 4.74 3.86
CA GLN A 34 -2.69 5.67 4.15
C GLN A 34 -1.58 4.94 4.90
N ILE A 35 -0.34 5.19 4.50
CA ILE A 35 0.85 4.76 5.23
C ILE A 35 1.59 6.03 5.64
N ARG A 36 1.92 6.14 6.92
CA ARG A 36 2.75 7.22 7.46
C ARG A 36 4.11 6.65 7.79
N VAL A 37 5.17 7.34 7.37
CA VAL A 37 6.55 6.89 7.58
C VAL A 37 7.38 8.03 8.15
N GLY A 38 8.34 7.71 9.00
CA GLY A 38 9.24 8.65 9.64
C GLY A 38 8.68 9.33 10.89
N SER A 39 9.57 10.00 11.62
CA SER A 39 9.22 10.77 12.82
C SER A 39 8.56 12.12 12.47
N ASN A 40 7.86 12.74 13.42
CA ASN A 40 7.03 13.95 13.24
C ASN A 40 7.63 15.10 12.40
N ARG A 41 8.97 15.23 12.28
CA ARG A 41 9.62 16.31 11.51
C ARG A 41 9.92 15.98 10.05
N THR A 42 9.87 14.70 9.66
CA THR A 42 10.16 14.22 8.29
C THR A 42 9.07 13.29 7.79
N ALA A 43 7.88 13.34 8.41
CA ALA A 43 6.81 12.41 8.13
C ALA A 43 6.35 12.51 6.67
N VAL A 44 6.54 11.43 5.92
CA VAL A 44 6.01 11.27 4.57
C VAL A 44 4.72 10.47 4.66
N SER A 45 3.71 10.87 3.90
CA SER A 45 2.45 10.14 3.79
C SER A 45 2.31 9.57 2.38
N TYR A 46 2.03 8.28 2.32
CA TYR A 46 1.62 7.58 1.11
C TYR A 46 0.12 7.39 1.15
N ILE A 47 -0.59 7.84 0.11
CA ILE A 47 -2.04 7.66 -0.02
C ILE A 47 -2.29 6.71 -1.18
N ARG A 48 -3.06 5.65 -0.94
CA ARG A 48 -3.40 4.66 -1.97
C ARG A 48 -4.12 5.36 -3.12
N LYS A 49 -3.69 5.10 -4.35
CA LYS A 49 -4.17 5.74 -5.57
C LYS A 49 -5.04 4.76 -6.36
N PRO A 50 -6.37 4.93 -6.38
CA PRO A 50 -7.27 4.11 -7.18
C PRO A 50 -7.00 4.26 -8.69
N GLY A 51 -7.42 3.26 -9.47
CA GLY A 51 -7.26 3.26 -10.93
C GLY A 51 -5.84 3.01 -11.42
N TYR A 52 -4.98 2.47 -10.55
CA TYR A 52 -3.65 1.97 -10.90
C TYR A 52 -3.31 0.74 -10.07
N TYR A 53 -2.52 -0.16 -10.65
CA TYR A 53 -1.97 -1.32 -9.95
C TYR A 53 -0.54 -1.62 -10.41
N ALA A 54 0.20 -2.36 -9.60
CA ALA A 54 1.49 -2.90 -9.97
C ALA A 54 1.45 -4.43 -10.03
N ILE A 55 2.22 -4.97 -10.97
CA ILE A 55 2.56 -6.40 -11.04
C ILE A 55 4.04 -6.56 -10.68
N HIS A 56 4.32 -7.43 -9.72
CA HIS A 56 5.66 -7.86 -9.33
C HIS A 56 5.95 -9.23 -9.96
N TYR A 57 6.94 -9.26 -10.85
CA TYR A 57 7.39 -10.46 -11.55
C TYR A 57 8.54 -11.12 -10.80
N ASN A 58 8.60 -12.46 -10.85
CA ASN A 58 9.72 -13.22 -10.27
C ASN A 58 11.03 -13.05 -11.07
N GLN A 59 10.92 -12.64 -12.34
CA GLN A 59 12.04 -12.34 -13.23
C GLN A 59 11.72 -11.06 -13.99
N PRO A 60 12.73 -10.22 -14.31
CA PRO A 60 12.55 -9.09 -15.20
C PRO A 60 11.82 -9.50 -16.48
N SER A 61 10.71 -8.85 -16.76
CA SER A 61 9.95 -9.12 -17.98
C SER A 61 10.32 -8.10 -19.06
N THR A 62 10.28 -8.51 -20.32
CA THR A 62 10.19 -7.57 -21.43
C THR A 62 8.98 -6.66 -21.23
N VAL A 63 9.12 -5.37 -21.55
CA VAL A 63 8.10 -4.32 -21.38
C VAL A 63 6.69 -4.85 -21.64
N PRO A 64 5.88 -5.07 -20.57
CA PRO A 64 4.52 -5.53 -20.74
C PRO A 64 3.72 -4.48 -21.52
N SER A 65 2.97 -4.90 -22.52
CA SER A 65 2.10 -3.99 -23.28
C SER A 65 1.13 -3.29 -22.33
N GLY A 66 1.07 -1.95 -22.38
CA GLY A 66 0.18 -1.14 -21.54
C GLY A 66 0.77 -0.73 -20.18
N ALA A 67 1.99 -1.14 -19.82
CA ALA A 67 2.68 -0.62 -18.65
C ALA A 67 3.05 0.86 -18.86
N ILE A 68 2.73 1.70 -17.87
CA ILE A 68 3.04 3.14 -17.88
C ILE A 68 4.33 3.48 -17.13
N LEU A 69 4.85 2.56 -16.32
CA LEU A 69 6.10 2.70 -15.59
C LEU A 69 6.71 1.31 -15.33
N GLN A 70 8.04 1.23 -15.40
CA GLN A 70 8.81 0.07 -14.98
C GLN A 70 9.79 0.45 -13.88
N LEU A 71 9.89 -0.42 -12.88
CA LEU A 71 10.75 -0.26 -11.72
C LEU A 71 11.57 -1.55 -11.53
N ASN A 72 12.69 -1.41 -10.81
CA ASN A 72 13.55 -2.52 -10.46
C ASN A 72 13.99 -3.36 -11.68
N ASP A 73 14.53 -2.69 -12.70
CA ASP A 73 15.01 -3.28 -13.95
C ASP A 73 13.96 -4.14 -14.68
N GLY A 74 12.68 -3.75 -14.61
CA GLY A 74 11.57 -4.45 -15.27
C GLY A 74 10.96 -5.60 -14.45
N ALA A 75 11.40 -5.80 -13.20
CA ALA A 75 10.77 -6.75 -12.27
C ALA A 75 9.42 -6.25 -11.74
N ILE A 76 9.14 -4.94 -11.86
CA ILE A 76 7.86 -4.36 -11.44
C ILE A 76 7.34 -3.48 -12.57
N ALA A 77 6.07 -3.67 -12.94
CA ALA A 77 5.38 -2.84 -13.92
C ALA A 77 4.11 -2.24 -13.33
N VAL A 78 3.83 -0.97 -13.65
CA VAL A 78 2.64 -0.25 -13.22
C VAL A 78 1.68 -0.08 -14.40
N PHE A 79 0.40 -0.31 -14.17
CA PHE A 79 -0.65 -0.24 -15.16
C PHE A 79 -1.80 0.67 -14.68
N PRO A 80 -2.49 1.35 -15.61
CA PRO A 80 -3.75 2.03 -15.30
C PRO A 80 -4.91 1.03 -15.24
N GLY A 81 -5.96 1.41 -14.50
CA GLY A 81 -7.17 0.60 -14.34
C GLY A 81 -7.12 -0.34 -13.15
N GLU A 82 -7.88 -1.43 -13.26
CA GLU A 82 -8.00 -2.49 -12.26
C GLU A 82 -7.31 -3.77 -12.76
N PRO A 83 -6.79 -4.63 -11.87
CA PRO A 83 -6.22 -5.91 -12.26
C PRO A 83 -7.25 -6.84 -12.89
N ASN A 84 -6.84 -7.58 -13.93
CA ASN A 84 -7.62 -8.69 -14.46
C ASN A 84 -7.29 -10.00 -13.73
N GLN A 85 -8.20 -10.98 -13.76
CA GLN A 85 -7.94 -12.30 -13.17
C GLN A 85 -6.80 -13.07 -13.87
N SER A 86 -6.43 -12.68 -15.09
CA SER A 86 -5.38 -13.29 -15.89
C SER A 86 -3.97 -12.73 -15.64
N GLU A 87 -3.82 -11.72 -14.78
CA GLU A 87 -2.51 -11.12 -14.53
C GLU A 87 -1.56 -12.11 -13.88
N SER A 88 -0.36 -12.27 -14.46
CA SER A 88 0.67 -13.17 -13.95
C SER A 88 1.64 -12.40 -13.05
N GLY A 89 1.67 -12.71 -11.76
CA GLY A 89 2.60 -12.10 -10.80
C GLY A 89 1.92 -11.76 -9.47
N LYS A 90 2.66 -11.13 -8.55
CA LYS A 90 2.04 -10.60 -7.33
C LYS A 90 1.49 -9.20 -7.61
N LEU A 91 0.26 -8.96 -7.22
CA LEU A 91 -0.41 -7.68 -7.41
C LEU A 91 -0.30 -6.81 -6.16
N SER A 92 -0.08 -5.52 -6.36
CA SER A 92 -0.11 -4.53 -5.28
C SER A 92 -0.77 -3.23 -5.75
N PRO A 93 -1.35 -2.45 -4.83
CA PRO A 93 -1.84 -1.12 -5.17
C PRO A 93 -0.66 -0.18 -5.46
N ILE A 94 -0.99 0.95 -6.05
CA ILE A 94 -0.09 2.10 -6.17
C ILE A 94 -0.42 3.11 -5.08
N TYR A 95 0.62 3.75 -4.55
CA TYR A 95 0.48 4.88 -3.64
C TYR A 95 0.97 6.17 -4.31
N THR A 96 0.50 7.30 -3.80
CA THR A 96 1.01 8.63 -4.12
C THR A 96 1.77 9.15 -2.92
N VAL A 97 3.02 9.55 -3.11
CA VAL A 97 3.82 10.20 -2.06
C VAL A 97 3.43 11.67 -1.93
N LEU A 98 3.09 12.13 -0.72
CA LEU A 98 2.88 13.55 -0.45
C LEU A 98 4.16 14.24 0.03
N PRO A 99 4.43 15.50 -0.37
CA PRO A 99 3.57 16.37 -1.19
C PRO A 99 3.76 16.22 -2.72
N ASN A 100 4.79 15.51 -3.19
CA ASN A 100 5.24 15.59 -4.59
C ASN A 100 4.32 14.89 -5.62
N GLY A 101 3.43 13.99 -5.19
CA GLY A 101 2.47 13.34 -6.07
C GLY A 101 3.01 12.16 -6.89
N SER A 102 4.28 11.77 -6.70
CA SER A 102 4.89 10.66 -7.46
C SER A 102 4.25 9.31 -7.13
N LEU A 103 4.17 8.44 -8.14
CA LEU A 103 3.71 7.06 -7.96
C LEU A 103 4.77 6.25 -7.20
N ALA A 104 4.32 5.57 -6.16
CA ALA A 104 5.13 4.76 -5.27
C ALA A 104 4.56 3.34 -5.21
N VAL A 105 5.42 2.34 -5.41
CA VAL A 105 5.07 0.92 -5.40
C VAL A 105 5.70 0.24 -4.18
N PRO A 106 4.91 -0.40 -3.31
CA PRO A 106 5.46 -1.13 -2.18
C PRO A 106 6.12 -2.43 -2.64
N THR A 107 7.31 -2.75 -2.13
CA THR A 107 8.02 -3.99 -2.49
C THR A 107 7.77 -5.16 -1.54
N GLY A 108 7.22 -4.87 -0.35
CA GLY A 108 7.08 -5.83 0.74
C GLY A 108 8.33 -5.95 1.63
N LEU A 109 9.40 -5.20 1.33
CA LEU A 109 10.50 -5.00 2.26
C LEU A 109 10.18 -3.84 3.22
N VAL A 110 10.60 -4.00 4.48
CA VAL A 110 10.46 -2.98 5.52
C VAL A 110 11.82 -2.75 6.17
N PHE A 111 12.27 -1.51 6.17
CA PHE A 111 13.46 -1.10 6.91
C PHE A 111 13.10 -0.93 8.39
N ILE A 112 13.94 -1.46 9.27
CA ILE A 112 13.86 -1.20 10.71
C ILE A 112 15.18 -0.60 11.20
N ARG A 113 15.10 0.39 12.07
CA ARG A 113 16.22 0.93 12.85
C ARG A 113 15.89 0.86 14.33
N PHE A 114 16.74 0.16 15.07
CA PHE A 114 16.78 0.24 16.53
C PHE A 114 17.72 1.36 16.98
N THR A 115 17.61 1.75 18.24
CA THR A 115 18.60 2.61 18.91
C THR A 115 20.00 2.02 18.78
N GLU A 116 20.97 2.90 18.57
CA GLU A 116 22.37 2.50 18.46
C GLU A 116 22.82 1.68 19.68
N GLY A 117 23.53 0.57 19.44
CA GLY A 117 23.90 -0.41 20.47
C GLY A 117 22.89 -1.53 20.70
N VAL A 118 21.72 -1.51 20.06
CA VAL A 118 20.76 -2.63 20.06
C VAL A 118 20.86 -3.39 18.73
N ASP A 119 21.47 -4.57 18.76
CA ASP A 119 21.66 -5.39 17.57
C ASP A 119 20.35 -6.06 17.13
N VAL A 120 20.07 -6.06 15.82
CA VAL A 120 18.87 -6.68 15.23
C VAL A 120 18.77 -8.16 15.60
N ASP A 121 19.90 -8.88 15.61
CA ASP A 121 19.90 -10.31 15.91
C ASP A 121 19.45 -10.61 17.35
N SER A 122 19.74 -9.70 18.30
CA SER A 122 19.22 -9.80 19.68
C SER A 122 17.70 -9.63 19.77
N GLN A 123 17.09 -8.97 18.77
CA GLN A 123 15.66 -8.66 18.70
C GLN A 123 14.88 -9.63 17.81
N ARG A 124 15.53 -10.67 17.27
CA ARG A 124 14.94 -11.57 16.26
C ARG A 124 13.63 -12.24 16.72
N GLU A 125 13.52 -12.64 17.99
CA GLU A 125 12.28 -13.22 18.52
C GLU A 125 11.12 -12.23 18.59
N LEU A 126 11.39 -10.95 18.87
CA LEU A 126 10.38 -9.89 18.88
C LEU A 126 9.95 -9.56 17.46
N ILE A 127 10.90 -9.46 16.51
CA ILE A 127 10.65 -9.29 15.08
C ILE A 127 9.76 -10.44 14.55
N ASN A 128 10.09 -11.68 14.90
CA ASN A 128 9.30 -12.86 14.53
C ASN A 128 7.88 -12.80 15.09
N ARG A 129 7.71 -12.39 16.35
CA ARG A 129 6.39 -12.22 16.96
C ARG A 129 5.57 -11.10 16.33
N ALA A 130 6.22 -10.06 15.79
CA ALA A 130 5.57 -9.03 15.01
C ALA A 130 5.15 -9.52 13.59
N GLY A 131 5.52 -10.76 13.21
CA GLY A 131 5.17 -11.37 11.93
C GLY A 131 6.17 -11.14 10.81
N TYR A 132 7.41 -10.78 11.15
CA TYR A 132 8.48 -10.50 10.19
C TYR A 132 9.64 -11.48 10.33
N GLU A 133 10.46 -11.57 9.30
CA GLU A 133 11.77 -12.19 9.36
C GLU A 133 12.83 -11.23 8.81
N VAL A 134 14.06 -11.39 9.28
CA VAL A 134 15.20 -10.59 8.84
C VAL A 134 15.60 -11.07 7.43
N ALA A 135 15.35 -10.21 6.43
CA ALA A 135 15.74 -10.47 5.05
C ALA A 135 17.23 -10.16 4.83
N GLN A 136 17.73 -9.08 5.45
CA GLN A 136 19.13 -8.68 5.35
C GLN A 136 19.54 -7.79 6.53
N THR A 137 20.64 -8.15 7.20
CA THR A 137 21.32 -7.26 8.16
C THR A 137 22.43 -6.48 7.44
N LEU A 138 22.65 -5.22 7.82
CA LEU A 138 23.72 -4.40 7.29
C LEU A 138 24.95 -4.52 8.20
N SER A 139 26.04 -5.12 7.72
CA SER A 139 27.23 -5.42 8.54
C SER A 139 27.87 -4.18 9.17
N TYR A 140 27.74 -3.02 8.53
CA TYR A 140 28.24 -1.73 9.02
C TYR A 140 27.26 -1.02 9.99
N ALA A 141 26.04 -1.53 10.14
CA ALA A 141 24.97 -0.95 10.96
C ALA A 141 24.12 -2.09 11.57
N PRO A 142 24.64 -2.82 12.58
CA PRO A 142 24.01 -4.02 13.13
C PRO A 142 22.67 -3.75 13.84
N HIS A 143 22.39 -2.48 14.16
CA HIS A 143 21.11 -2.01 14.70
C HIS A 143 20.05 -1.75 13.61
N THR A 144 20.35 -2.07 12.35
CA THR A 144 19.44 -1.88 11.20
C THR A 144 19.31 -3.14 10.35
N ALA A 145 18.13 -3.33 9.77
CA ALA A 145 17.89 -4.43 8.86
C ALA A 145 16.77 -4.14 7.86
N TRP A 146 16.81 -4.88 6.75
CA TRP A 146 15.65 -5.13 5.91
C TRP A 146 14.90 -6.36 6.43
N LEU A 147 13.60 -6.20 6.60
CA LEU A 147 12.67 -7.22 7.01
C LEU A 147 11.71 -7.54 5.85
N ARG A 148 11.08 -8.71 5.92
CA ARG A 148 9.93 -9.07 5.10
C ARG A 148 8.88 -9.78 5.96
N ALA A 149 7.62 -9.68 5.58
CA ALA A 149 6.57 -10.45 6.26
C ALA A 149 6.82 -11.96 6.11
N GLN A 150 6.61 -12.71 7.20
CA GLN A 150 6.76 -14.18 7.19
C GLN A 150 5.80 -14.87 6.22
N SER A 151 4.65 -14.24 5.93
CA SER A 151 3.70 -14.74 4.93
C SER A 151 4.20 -14.58 3.48
N GLY A 152 5.23 -13.75 3.25
CA GLY A 152 5.68 -13.38 1.91
C GLY A 152 4.70 -12.48 1.14
N ASN A 153 3.65 -11.98 1.79
CA ASN A 153 2.66 -11.06 1.24
C ASN A 153 3.04 -9.59 1.53
N ILE A 154 2.93 -8.73 0.51
CA ILE A 154 3.22 -7.29 0.61
C ILE A 154 2.19 -6.59 1.52
N ALA A 155 0.92 -7.00 1.46
CA ALA A 155 -0.14 -6.42 2.29
C ALA A 155 0.19 -6.59 3.79
N ASP A 156 0.56 -7.80 4.20
CA ASP A 156 0.97 -8.10 5.57
C ASP A 156 2.19 -7.27 6.00
N ALA A 157 3.18 -7.12 5.10
CA ALA A 157 4.39 -6.35 5.38
C ALA A 157 4.12 -4.87 5.65
N ILE A 158 3.02 -4.32 5.14
CA ILE A 158 2.64 -2.93 5.41
C ILE A 158 1.67 -2.87 6.60
N ALA A 159 0.64 -3.71 6.60
CA ALA A 159 -0.41 -3.69 7.61
C ALA A 159 0.13 -3.97 9.02
N ARG A 160 1.24 -4.70 9.13
CA ARG A 160 1.87 -5.06 10.40
C ARG A 160 2.98 -4.11 10.88
N ILE A 161 3.18 -2.98 10.21
CA ILE A 161 4.19 -1.98 10.64
C ILE A 161 3.98 -1.52 12.09
N PRO A 162 2.74 -1.26 12.57
CA PRO A 162 2.52 -0.85 13.97
C PRO A 162 3.05 -1.84 15.01
N GLN A 163 3.08 -3.14 14.68
CA GLN A 163 3.62 -4.18 15.56
C GLN A 163 5.15 -4.11 15.66
N LEU A 164 5.84 -3.66 14.61
CA LEU A 164 7.28 -3.39 14.66
C LEU A 164 7.56 -2.11 15.44
N GLU A 165 6.78 -1.04 15.22
CA GLU A 165 6.93 0.22 15.93
C GLU A 165 6.72 0.08 17.45
N ALA A 166 5.95 -0.92 17.87
CA ALA A 166 5.71 -1.25 19.28
C ALA A 166 6.86 -2.01 19.96
N ILE A 167 7.87 -2.49 19.21
CA ILE A 167 9.03 -3.18 19.80
C ILE A 167 9.90 -2.16 20.56
N PRO A 168 10.35 -2.47 21.79
CA PRO A 168 11.25 -1.59 22.53
C PRO A 168 12.50 -1.19 21.74
N ASN A 169 12.92 0.06 21.89
CA ASN A 169 14.10 0.64 21.24
C ASN A 169 14.02 0.75 19.70
N VAL A 170 12.85 0.55 19.09
CA VAL A 170 12.67 0.89 17.68
C VAL A 170 12.60 2.40 17.53
N GLU A 171 13.48 2.95 16.70
CA GLU A 171 13.50 4.37 16.38
C GLU A 171 12.76 4.68 15.08
N ASN A 172 12.77 3.74 14.14
CA ASN A 172 12.20 3.97 12.82
C ASN A 172 11.79 2.66 12.15
N VAL A 173 10.63 2.69 11.49
CA VAL A 173 10.15 1.61 10.61
C VAL A 173 9.66 2.26 9.33
N GLU A 174 10.16 1.81 8.18
CA GLU A 174 9.78 2.38 6.89
C GLU A 174 9.62 1.29 5.83
N PRO A 175 8.45 1.15 5.18
CA PRO A 175 8.31 0.29 4.03
C PRO A 175 9.13 0.82 2.87
N GLN A 176 9.76 -0.08 2.14
CA GLN A 176 10.42 0.26 0.89
C GLN A 176 9.37 0.55 -0.18
N MET A 177 9.41 1.77 -0.67
CA MET A 177 8.59 2.25 -1.78
C MET A 177 9.50 2.56 -2.97
N LEU A 178 9.26 1.92 -4.11
CA LEU A 178 9.95 2.27 -5.35
C LEU A 178 9.16 3.32 -6.11
N MET A 179 9.88 4.33 -6.58
CA MET A 179 9.34 5.42 -7.37
C MET A 179 10.20 5.57 -8.62
N GLU A 180 9.65 6.19 -9.66
CA GLU A 180 10.46 6.59 -10.81
C GLU A 180 11.63 7.47 -10.34
N ARG A 181 12.83 7.17 -10.81
CA ARG A 181 13.98 8.03 -10.55
C ARG A 181 13.77 9.31 -11.35
N GLY A 182 13.40 10.39 -10.68
CA GLY A 182 13.52 11.71 -11.27
C GLY A 182 15.00 11.96 -11.58
N LEU A 183 15.35 12.17 -12.85
CA LEU A 183 16.63 12.79 -13.20
C LEU A 183 16.64 14.15 -12.50
N ARG A 184 17.45 14.28 -11.44
CA ARG A 184 17.83 15.56 -10.89
C ARG A 184 19.08 16.05 -11.61
#